data_AF-A0A7V6JHY3-F1
#
_entry.id   AF-A0A7V6JHY3-F1
#
_cell.length_a   1.000
_cell.length_b   1.000
_cell.length_c   1.000
_cell.angle_alpha   90.00
_cell.angle_beta   90.00
_cell.angle_gamma   90.00
#
_symmetry.space_group_name_H-M   'P 1'
#
loop_
_entity.id
_entity.type
_entity.pdbx_description
1 polymer ?
#
loop_
_entity_poly.entity_id
_entity_poly.type
_entity_poly.pdbx_seq_one_letter_code
_entity_poly.pdbx_strand_id
1 'polypeptide(L)'
;MNGISGFTSQMRLTGLSGLDTDSMVKELMRAERMPLDILKQKRTVIEWKQEAYREISTSLMGFKSKFFDIINRSTYMLSQNSIKVMSAVSSNNSYVTATAASGASIGERNIKISQLATASSLTNKSGISKEITGSITVAEGEKLSDKLADLAGKKIFVELDGVSKQIKLGGTDAQDFKQQLLAE
;
A
#
# COMPACT_ATOMS: atom_id res chain seq x y z
N MET A 1 49.90 33.09 -18.30
CA MET A 1 50.94 32.78 -17.30
C MET A 1 51.08 31.27 -17.22
N ASN A 2 52.29 30.78 -17.57
CA ASN A 2 52.92 29.49 -17.27
C ASN A 2 52.21 28.18 -17.71
N GLY A 3 52.82 27.26 -18.48
CA GLY A 3 54.22 27.11 -18.87
C GLY A 3 54.35 26.25 -20.13
N ILE A 4 55.21 26.74 -21.01
CA ILE A 4 55.71 26.12 -22.23
C ILE A 4 56.54 24.90 -21.81
N SER A 5 56.04 23.69 -22.06
CA SER A 5 56.82 22.47 -21.86
C SER A 5 57.65 22.25 -23.13
N GLY A 6 58.97 22.44 -23.00
CA GLY A 6 59.90 22.40 -24.10
C GLY A 6 59.99 21.02 -24.76
N PHE A 7 59.88 20.99 -26.07
CA PHE A 7 60.32 19.87 -26.90
C PHE A 7 61.85 19.86 -26.92
N THR A 8 62.50 19.32 -25.89
CA THR A 8 63.91 18.95 -25.99
C THR A 8 63.99 17.57 -26.63
N SER A 9 64.11 17.54 -27.95
CA SER A 9 64.58 16.35 -28.67
C SER A 9 66.06 16.16 -28.31
N GLN A 10 66.33 15.37 -27.28
CA GLN A 10 67.65 14.76 -27.10
C GLN A 10 67.76 13.62 -28.12
N MET A 11 68.20 13.96 -29.34
CA MET A 11 68.83 12.99 -30.22
C MET A 11 70.12 12.53 -29.55
N ARG A 12 70.02 11.49 -28.70
CA ARG A 12 71.17 10.69 -28.26
C ARG A 12 71.68 9.93 -29.47
N LEU A 13 72.66 10.51 -30.16
CA LEU A 13 73.54 9.79 -31.06
C LEU A 13 74.56 9.03 -30.20
N THR A 14 74.19 7.83 -29.78
CA THR A 14 75.10 6.86 -29.17
C THR A 14 75.68 6.01 -30.30
N GLY A 15 77.01 5.94 -30.31
CA GLY A 15 77.78 5.20 -31.31
C GLY A 15 77.43 3.72 -31.39
N LEU A 16 77.91 3.15 -32.49
CA LEU A 16 77.85 1.74 -32.89
C LEU A 16 78.17 0.79 -31.73
N SER A 17 77.16 0.28 -31.03
CA SER A 17 77.06 -1.07 -30.43
C SER A 17 75.96 -1.05 -29.37
N GLY A 18 74.75 -1.43 -29.77
CA GLY A 18 73.60 -1.48 -28.88
C GLY A 18 72.33 -1.50 -29.71
N LEU A 19 72.08 -2.61 -30.42
CA LEU A 19 70.72 -2.93 -30.86
C LEU A 19 69.85 -2.82 -29.60
N ASP A 20 69.00 -1.80 -29.52
CA ASP A 20 68.02 -1.64 -28.44
C ASP A 20 66.94 -2.70 -28.65
N THR A 21 67.30 -3.95 -28.34
CA THR A 21 66.46 -5.13 -28.46
C THR A 21 65.21 -4.99 -27.64
N ASP A 22 65.27 -4.28 -26.51
CA ASP A 22 64.11 -4.03 -25.66
C ASP A 22 63.09 -3.13 -26.35
N SER A 23 63.52 -2.07 -27.05
CA SER A 23 62.63 -1.23 -27.84
C SER A 23 62.02 -1.99 -29.02
N MET A 24 62.83 -2.74 -29.78
CA MET A 24 62.35 -3.53 -30.93
C MET A 24 61.40 -4.66 -30.50
N VAL A 25 61.71 -5.36 -29.40
CA VAL A 25 60.82 -6.39 -28.85
C VAL A 25 59.52 -5.77 -28.35
N LYS A 26 59.57 -4.60 -27.70
CA LYS A 26 58.34 -3.87 -27.30
C LYS A 26 57.51 -3.43 -28.51
N GLU A 27 58.14 -2.96 -29.59
CA GLU A 27 57.46 -2.56 -30.82
C GLU A 27 56.83 -3.75 -31.55
N LEU A 28 57.54 -4.88 -31.66
CA LEU A 28 56.99 -6.13 -32.21
C LEU A 28 55.84 -6.67 -31.36
N MET A 29 55.98 -6.66 -30.04
CA MET A 29 54.90 -7.06 -29.13
C MET A 29 53.68 -6.13 -29.21
N ARG A 30 53.89 -4.83 -29.45
CA ARG A 30 52.78 -3.90 -29.74
C ARG A 30 52.11 -4.24 -31.07
N ALA A 31 52.89 -4.53 -32.10
CA ALA A 31 52.35 -4.90 -33.41
C ALA A 31 51.50 -6.17 -33.32
N GLU A 32 51.96 -7.18 -32.60
CA GLU A 32 51.23 -8.43 -32.36
C GLU A 32 49.95 -8.23 -31.52
N ARG A 33 49.93 -7.22 -30.64
CA ARG A 33 48.74 -6.85 -29.84
C ARG A 33 47.70 -6.03 -30.60
N MET A 34 48.07 -5.40 -31.72
CA MET A 34 47.14 -4.59 -32.53
C MET A 34 45.81 -5.32 -32.88
N PRO A 35 45.81 -6.56 -33.41
CA PRO A 35 44.55 -7.26 -33.71
C PRO A 35 43.69 -7.52 -32.47
N LEU A 36 44.31 -7.78 -31.31
CA LEU A 36 43.59 -7.93 -30.04
C LEU A 36 42.93 -6.60 -29.63
N ASP A 37 43.63 -5.47 -29.77
CA ASP A 37 43.08 -4.16 -29.43
C ASP A 37 41.95 -3.76 -30.39
N ILE A 38 42.04 -4.11 -31.67
CA ILE A 38 40.92 -3.95 -32.62
C ILE A 38 39.71 -4.78 -32.18
N LEU A 39 39.90 -6.02 -31.74
CA LEU A 39 38.80 -6.85 -31.23
C LEU A 39 38.18 -6.28 -29.96
N LYS A 40 38.98 -5.72 -29.04
CA LYS A 40 38.48 -5.02 -27.85
C LYS A 40 37.67 -3.78 -28.23
N GLN A 41 38.16 -2.95 -29.15
CA GLN A 41 37.42 -1.79 -29.64
C GLN A 41 36.09 -2.20 -30.29
N LYS A 42 36.09 -3.24 -31.14
CA LYS A 42 34.87 -3.80 -31.74
C LYS A 42 33.88 -4.28 -30.67
N ARG A 43 34.37 -4.95 -29.61
CA ARG A 43 33.53 -5.37 -28.49
C ARG A 43 32.89 -4.17 -27.80
N THR A 44 33.67 -3.15 -27.43
CA THR A 44 33.14 -1.94 -26.80
C THR A 44 32.10 -1.23 -27.67
N VAL A 45 32.32 -1.13 -28.97
CA VAL A 45 31.35 -0.55 -29.91
C VAL A 45 30.05 -1.37 -29.95
N ILE A 46 30.13 -2.70 -29.90
CA ILE A 46 28.95 -3.58 -29.86
C ILE A 46 28.21 -3.42 -28.53
N GLU A 47 28.93 -3.35 -27.41
CA GLU A 47 28.36 -3.12 -26.08
C GLU A 47 27.62 -1.78 -26.02
N TRP A 48 28.22 -0.69 -26.52
CA TRP A 48 27.56 0.62 -26.60
C TRP A 48 26.33 0.61 -27.50
N LYS A 49 26.38 -0.09 -28.64
CA LYS A 49 25.20 -0.26 -29.50
C LYS A 49 24.10 -1.00 -28.76
N GLN A 50 24.42 -2.08 -28.07
CA GLN A 50 23.45 -2.85 -27.30
C GLN A 50 22.82 -2.01 -26.19
N GLU A 51 23.61 -1.24 -25.47
CA GLU A 51 23.12 -0.35 -24.41
C GLU A 51 22.19 0.73 -24.98
N ALA A 52 22.58 1.38 -26.08
CA ALA A 52 21.72 2.35 -26.75
C ALA A 52 20.38 1.74 -27.19
N TYR A 53 20.37 0.51 -27.70
CA TYR A 53 19.12 -0.18 -28.04
C TYR A 53 18.26 -0.49 -26.80
N ARG A 54 18.88 -0.89 -25.68
CA ARG A 54 18.16 -1.15 -24.43
C ARG A 54 17.53 0.13 -23.87
N GLU A 55 18.26 1.24 -23.92
CA GLU A 55 17.77 2.54 -23.46
C GLU A 55 16.55 3.00 -24.27
N ILE A 56 16.63 2.93 -25.60
CA ILE A 56 15.51 3.26 -26.50
C ILE A 56 14.31 2.36 -26.23
N SER A 57 14.54 1.04 -26.12
CA SER A 57 13.47 0.08 -25.84
C SER A 57 12.78 0.36 -24.50
N THR A 58 13.57 0.70 -23.47
CA THR A 58 13.05 1.02 -22.13
C THR A 58 12.22 2.30 -22.17
N SER A 59 12.71 3.33 -22.86
CA SER A 59 12.01 4.60 -23.05
C SER A 59 10.69 4.42 -23.80
N LEU A 60 10.69 3.63 -24.88
CA LEU A 60 9.48 3.33 -25.64
C LEU A 60 8.46 2.54 -24.81
N MET A 61 8.92 1.57 -24.02
CA MET A 61 8.06 0.79 -23.13
C MET A 61 7.46 1.68 -22.03
N GLY A 62 8.23 2.61 -21.48
CA GLY A 62 7.74 3.62 -20.54
C GLY A 62 6.69 4.54 -21.15
N PHE A 63 6.93 5.04 -22.38
CA PHE A 63 5.96 5.84 -23.11
C PHE A 63 4.65 5.08 -23.36
N LYS A 64 4.74 3.84 -23.88
CA LYS A 64 3.59 2.96 -24.08
C LYS A 64 2.83 2.73 -22.77
N SER A 65 3.53 2.41 -21.69
CA SER A 65 2.91 2.15 -20.39
C SER A 65 2.20 3.37 -19.81
N LYS A 66 2.71 4.58 -20.07
CA LYS A 66 2.12 5.81 -19.51
C LYS A 66 0.90 6.29 -20.29
N PHE A 67 0.97 6.22 -21.61
CA PHE A 67 0.01 6.88 -22.51
C PHE A 67 -0.90 5.92 -23.26
N PHE A 68 -0.55 4.64 -23.35
CA PHE A 68 -1.29 3.62 -24.08
C PHE A 68 -1.71 2.44 -23.19
N ASP A 69 -1.69 2.63 -21.88
CA ASP A 69 -2.30 1.69 -20.93
C ASP A 69 -3.80 1.99 -20.76
N ILE A 70 -4.63 1.03 -21.17
CA ILE A 70 -6.08 1.14 -21.16
C ILE A 70 -6.65 1.16 -19.73
N ILE A 71 -5.95 0.57 -18.76
CA ILE A 71 -6.37 0.54 -17.36
C ILE A 71 -6.32 1.96 -16.78
N ASN A 72 -5.29 2.73 -17.14
CA ASN A 72 -5.10 4.10 -16.68
C ASN A 72 -5.83 5.13 -17.57
N ARG A 73 -7.17 5.15 -17.49
CA ARG A 73 -8.03 6.00 -18.34
C ARG A 73 -7.79 7.51 -18.23
N SER A 74 -7.11 7.98 -17.19
CA SER A 74 -6.76 9.40 -17.00
C SER A 74 -5.62 9.85 -17.91
N THR A 75 -4.60 9.02 -18.13
CA THR A 75 -3.44 9.31 -18.98
C THR A 75 -3.51 8.61 -20.33
N TYR A 76 -4.41 7.65 -20.50
CA TYR A 76 -4.62 6.96 -21.76
C TYR A 76 -5.03 7.95 -22.87
N MET A 77 -4.17 8.14 -23.87
CA MET A 77 -4.36 9.18 -24.88
C MET A 77 -5.58 8.98 -25.76
N LEU A 78 -6.07 7.74 -25.91
CA LEU A 78 -7.28 7.45 -26.69
C LEU A 78 -8.56 7.50 -25.83
N SER A 79 -8.44 7.80 -24.53
CA SER A 79 -9.57 8.03 -23.62
C SER A 79 -10.18 9.41 -23.85
N GLN A 80 -11.51 9.50 -23.80
CA GLN A 80 -12.17 10.81 -23.81
C GLN A 80 -11.79 11.66 -22.58
N ASN A 81 -11.43 11.03 -21.46
CA ASN A 81 -11.06 11.75 -20.23
C ASN A 81 -9.72 12.48 -20.33
N SER A 82 -8.79 12.01 -21.17
CA SER A 82 -7.48 12.66 -21.34
C SER A 82 -7.52 13.81 -22.34
N ILE A 83 -8.42 13.75 -23.33
CA ILE A 83 -8.56 14.78 -24.38
C ILE A 83 -9.58 15.84 -23.99
N LYS A 84 -10.74 15.44 -23.46
CA LYS A 84 -11.85 16.33 -23.10
C LYS A 84 -11.91 16.50 -21.58
N VAL A 85 -10.93 17.22 -21.05
CA VAL A 85 -10.85 17.54 -19.62
C VAL A 85 -11.87 18.61 -19.28
N MET A 86 -12.80 18.29 -18.39
CA MET A 86 -13.82 19.22 -17.90
C MET A 86 -13.53 19.54 -16.43
N SER A 87 -13.82 20.79 -16.02
CA SER A 87 -13.72 21.21 -14.62
C SER A 87 -15.07 21.74 -14.15
N ALA A 88 -15.43 21.46 -12.90
CA ALA A 88 -16.55 22.09 -12.24
C ALA A 88 -16.01 23.04 -11.17
N VAL A 89 -16.58 24.24 -11.10
CA VAL A 89 -16.28 25.25 -10.09
C VAL A 89 -17.54 25.48 -9.28
N SER A 90 -17.42 25.41 -7.95
CA SER A 90 -18.51 25.73 -7.04
C SER A 90 -18.34 27.16 -6.54
N SER A 91 -19.44 27.88 -6.36
CA SER A 91 -19.42 29.19 -5.71
C SER A 91 -19.11 29.09 -4.23
N ASN A 92 -19.35 27.93 -3.59
CA ASN A 92 -19.01 27.69 -2.21
C ASN A 92 -18.62 26.21 -1.97
N ASN A 93 -17.30 25.96 -1.97
CA ASN A 93 -16.73 24.63 -1.81
C ASN A 93 -16.94 24.02 -0.40
N SER A 94 -17.29 24.81 0.62
CA SER A 94 -17.53 24.28 1.97
C SER A 94 -18.85 23.54 2.07
N TYR A 95 -19.83 23.83 1.20
CA TYR A 95 -21.12 23.16 1.19
C TYR A 95 -21.24 22.10 0.09
N VAL A 96 -20.74 22.38 -1.11
CA VAL A 96 -20.81 21.45 -2.25
C VAL A 96 -19.54 21.55 -3.09
N THR A 97 -18.94 20.41 -3.36
CA THR A 97 -17.89 20.23 -4.36
C THR A 97 -18.42 19.38 -5.50
N ALA A 98 -18.00 19.68 -6.73
CA ALA A 98 -18.35 18.89 -7.90
C ALA A 98 -17.09 18.58 -8.72
N THR A 99 -17.08 17.41 -9.35
CA THR A 99 -16.06 17.02 -10.33
C THR A 99 -16.77 16.78 -11.66
N ALA A 100 -16.20 17.31 -12.75
CA ALA A 100 -16.77 17.14 -14.08
C ALA A 100 -16.07 16.00 -14.81
N ALA A 101 -16.82 15.00 -15.25
CA ALA A 101 -16.33 13.98 -16.17
C ALA A 101 -16.30 14.53 -17.62
N SER A 102 -15.57 13.87 -18.51
CA SER A 102 -15.47 14.25 -19.94
C SER A 102 -16.83 14.33 -20.66
N GLY A 103 -17.80 13.54 -20.22
CA GLY A 103 -19.18 13.55 -20.72
C GLY A 103 -20.08 14.66 -20.14
N ALA A 104 -19.58 15.48 -19.21
CA ALA A 104 -20.37 16.55 -18.62
C ALA A 104 -20.80 17.58 -19.68
N SER A 105 -22.03 18.09 -19.53
CA SER A 105 -22.54 19.20 -20.35
C SER A 105 -22.05 20.52 -19.78
N ILE A 106 -21.63 21.43 -20.67
CA ILE A 106 -21.18 22.77 -20.29
C ILE A 106 -22.39 23.62 -19.89
N GLY A 107 -22.26 24.37 -18.79
CA GLY A 107 -23.25 25.36 -18.37
C GLY A 107 -23.32 25.53 -16.86
N GLU A 108 -24.06 26.55 -16.44
CA GLU A 108 -24.30 26.84 -15.03
C GLU A 108 -25.47 26.00 -14.48
N ARG A 109 -25.38 25.67 -13.19
CA ARG A 109 -26.39 24.87 -12.48
C ARG A 109 -26.61 25.47 -11.09
N ASN A 110 -27.85 25.82 -10.79
CA ASN A 110 -28.24 26.28 -9.46
C ASN A 110 -28.61 25.09 -8.58
N ILE A 111 -27.88 24.92 -7.47
CA ILE A 111 -28.04 23.81 -6.54
C ILE A 111 -28.58 24.38 -5.22
N LYS A 112 -29.69 23.81 -4.73
CA LYS A 112 -30.25 24.11 -3.40
C LYS A 112 -30.22 22.85 -2.56
N ILE A 113 -29.54 22.91 -1.41
CA ILE A 113 -29.44 21.79 -0.46
C ILE A 113 -30.63 21.90 0.50
N SER A 114 -31.55 20.94 0.46
CA SER A 114 -32.69 20.88 1.38
C SER A 114 -32.38 20.05 2.63
N GLN A 115 -31.74 18.88 2.45
CA GLN A 115 -31.42 17.95 3.52
C GLN A 115 -30.26 17.05 3.10
N LEU A 116 -29.38 16.70 4.06
CA LEU A 116 -28.30 15.75 3.83
C LEU A 116 -28.80 14.30 3.95
N ALA A 117 -28.24 13.42 3.12
CA ALA A 117 -28.48 11.99 3.27
C ALA A 117 -27.81 11.49 4.57
N THR A 118 -28.56 10.73 5.36
CA THR A 118 -28.08 10.10 6.58
C THR A 118 -28.19 8.58 6.45
N ALA A 119 -27.20 7.85 6.96
CA ALA A 119 -27.28 6.39 7.02
C ALA A 119 -28.42 5.96 7.97
N SER A 120 -29.10 4.87 7.63
CA SER A 120 -30.08 4.25 8.52
C SER A 120 -29.36 3.48 9.61
N SER A 121 -29.74 3.71 10.87
CA SER A 121 -29.23 2.95 12.02
C SER A 121 -30.41 2.41 12.83
N LEU A 122 -30.39 1.11 13.11
CA LEU A 122 -31.38 0.46 13.96
C LEU A 122 -30.72 0.07 15.29
N THR A 123 -31.21 0.63 16.39
CA THR A 123 -30.76 0.29 17.74
C THR A 123 -31.94 -0.26 18.53
N ASN A 124 -31.77 -1.41 19.18
CA ASN A 124 -32.80 -1.92 20.07
C ASN A 124 -32.81 -1.09 21.36
N LYS A 125 -33.99 -0.62 21.79
CA LYS A 125 -34.16 0.11 23.06
C LYS A 125 -34.23 -0.83 24.26
N SER A 126 -34.52 -2.10 24.03
CA SER A 126 -34.63 -3.15 25.05
C SER A 126 -33.68 -4.31 24.74
N GLY A 127 -33.46 -5.18 25.73
CA GLY A 127 -32.71 -6.42 25.53
C GLY A 127 -33.24 -7.22 24.34
N ILE A 128 -32.33 -7.84 23.60
CA ILE A 128 -32.66 -8.67 22.43
C ILE A 128 -33.26 -10.01 22.88
N SER A 129 -32.88 -10.46 24.08
CA SER A 129 -33.41 -11.65 24.74
C SER A 129 -34.38 -11.29 25.86
N LYS A 130 -35.27 -12.23 26.18
CA LYS A 130 -36.06 -12.18 27.42
C LYS A 130 -35.11 -12.23 28.63
N GLU A 131 -35.48 -11.57 29.71
CA GLU A 131 -34.74 -11.67 30.98
C GLU A 131 -34.72 -13.13 31.47
N ILE A 132 -33.64 -13.54 32.13
CA ILE A 132 -33.53 -14.86 32.75
C ILE A 132 -34.44 -14.86 33.98
N THR A 133 -35.53 -15.65 33.92
CA THR A 133 -36.47 -15.83 35.03
C THR A 133 -36.36 -17.23 35.62
N GLY A 134 -36.45 -17.37 36.94
CA GLY A 134 -36.56 -18.66 37.62
C GLY A 134 -37.64 -18.60 38.71
N SER A 135 -38.35 -19.70 38.91
CA SER A 135 -39.38 -19.84 39.95
C SER A 135 -39.09 -21.03 40.84
N ILE A 136 -39.25 -20.87 42.16
CA ILE A 136 -39.18 -21.97 43.13
C ILE A 136 -40.61 -22.41 43.43
N THR A 137 -40.96 -23.65 43.11
CA THR A 137 -42.25 -24.24 43.44
C THR A 137 -42.17 -25.05 44.73
N VAL A 138 -43.15 -24.89 45.62
CA VAL A 138 -43.25 -25.59 46.90
C VAL A 138 -44.48 -26.49 46.86
N ALA A 139 -44.35 -27.75 47.31
CA ALA A 139 -45.48 -28.67 47.40
C ALA A 139 -46.36 -28.29 48.61
N GLU A 140 -47.65 -28.61 48.57
CA GLU A 140 -48.56 -28.36 49.71
C GLU A 140 -48.00 -29.01 50.99
N GLY A 141 -47.74 -28.19 52.01
CA GLY A 141 -47.24 -28.61 53.31
C GLY A 141 -45.75 -28.35 53.57
N GLU A 142 -44.96 -27.97 52.56
CA GLU A 142 -43.55 -27.59 52.74
C GLU A 142 -43.39 -26.07 52.92
N LYS A 143 -42.38 -25.63 53.68
CA LYS A 143 -42.08 -24.20 53.85
C LYS A 143 -41.07 -23.73 52.79
N LEU A 144 -41.36 -22.58 52.17
CA LEU A 144 -40.48 -21.96 51.18
C LEU A 144 -39.07 -21.64 51.73
N SER A 145 -38.97 -21.34 53.03
CA SER A 145 -37.71 -21.10 53.74
C SER A 145 -36.74 -22.27 53.63
N ASP A 146 -37.27 -23.49 53.68
CA ASP A 146 -36.45 -24.70 53.79
C ASP A 146 -35.85 -25.04 52.42
N LYS A 147 -36.62 -24.88 51.34
CA LYS A 147 -36.10 -25.00 49.97
C LYS A 147 -35.11 -23.90 49.61
N LEU A 148 -35.31 -22.69 50.11
CA LEU A 148 -34.36 -21.60 49.87
C LEU A 148 -33.03 -21.87 50.58
N ALA A 149 -33.05 -22.45 51.78
CA ALA A 149 -31.86 -22.89 52.50
C ALA A 149 -31.13 -24.02 51.76
N ASP A 150 -31.86 -24.97 51.18
CA ASP A 150 -31.27 -26.07 50.39
C ASP A 150 -30.60 -25.63 49.09
N LEU A 151 -31.00 -24.47 48.56
CA LEU A 151 -30.39 -23.86 47.37
C LEU A 151 -29.16 -23.02 47.72
N ALA A 152 -28.98 -22.63 48.99
CA ALA A 152 -27.88 -21.78 49.41
C ALA A 152 -26.52 -22.44 49.14
N GLY A 153 -25.67 -21.75 48.38
CA GLY A 153 -24.31 -22.20 48.05
C GLY A 153 -24.22 -23.15 46.84
N LYS A 154 -25.35 -23.57 46.26
CA LYS A 154 -25.34 -24.31 44.99
C LYS A 154 -24.95 -23.38 43.84
N LYS A 155 -24.35 -23.95 42.79
CA LYS A 155 -23.82 -23.18 41.65
C LYS A 155 -24.43 -23.68 40.35
N ILE A 156 -24.83 -22.75 39.49
CA ILE A 156 -25.19 -23.02 38.10
C ILE A 156 -24.08 -22.44 37.22
N PHE A 157 -23.58 -23.25 36.30
CA PHE A 157 -22.70 -22.79 35.23
C PHE A 157 -23.55 -22.57 33.99
N VAL A 158 -23.50 -21.36 33.44
CA VAL A 158 -24.17 -21.02 32.19
C VAL A 158 -23.11 -20.60 31.19
N GLU A 159 -23.10 -21.25 30.03
CA GLU A 159 -22.27 -20.89 28.89
C GLU A 159 -23.20 -20.41 27.78
N LEU A 160 -23.02 -19.16 27.34
CA LEU A 160 -23.74 -18.60 26.21
C LEU A 160 -22.75 -17.85 25.34
N ASP A 161 -22.72 -18.18 24.05
CA ASP A 161 -21.89 -17.55 23.02
C ASP A 161 -20.40 -17.44 23.41
N GLY A 162 -19.86 -18.47 24.07
CA GLY A 162 -18.45 -18.56 24.46
C GLY A 162 -18.07 -17.80 25.74
N VAL A 163 -19.03 -17.20 26.43
CA VAL A 163 -18.83 -16.57 27.75
C VAL A 163 -19.45 -17.46 28.83
N SER A 164 -18.61 -17.98 29.73
CA SER A 164 -19.03 -18.82 30.85
C SER A 164 -19.19 -18.00 32.12
N LYS A 165 -20.40 -17.97 32.69
CA LYS A 165 -20.67 -17.32 33.98
C LYS A 165 -21.15 -18.32 35.03
N GLN A 166 -20.61 -18.19 36.24
CA GLN A 166 -21.01 -18.99 37.39
C GLN A 166 -21.98 -18.19 38.27
N ILE A 167 -23.21 -18.65 38.37
CA ILE A 167 -24.25 -18.07 39.21
C ILE A 167 -24.29 -18.84 40.53
N LYS A 168 -24.07 -18.15 41.66
CA LYS A 168 -24.24 -18.75 42.99
C LYS A 168 -25.70 -18.57 43.40
N LEU A 169 -26.38 -19.67 43.70
CA LEU A 169 -27.74 -19.67 44.21
C LEU A 169 -27.70 -19.35 45.71
N GLY A 170 -28.46 -18.34 46.11
CA GLY A 170 -28.52 -17.83 47.48
C GLY A 170 -28.37 -16.30 47.55
N GLY A 171 -29.02 -15.70 48.53
CA GLY A 171 -29.14 -14.25 48.71
C GLY A 171 -30.55 -13.90 49.22
N THR A 172 -30.68 -12.84 50.01
CA THR A 172 -31.97 -12.39 50.54
C THR A 172 -32.76 -11.56 49.54
N ASP A 173 -32.10 -10.93 48.55
CA ASP A 173 -32.71 -9.97 47.64
C ASP A 173 -32.42 -10.26 46.15
N ALA A 174 -33.42 -10.02 45.29
CA ALA A 174 -33.35 -10.24 43.84
C ALA A 174 -32.31 -9.34 43.12
N GLN A 175 -31.89 -8.24 43.73
CA GLN A 175 -30.92 -7.30 43.15
C GLN A 175 -29.48 -7.84 43.17
N ASP A 176 -29.12 -8.62 44.19
CA ASP A 176 -27.78 -9.22 44.30
C ASP A 176 -27.57 -10.29 43.22
N PHE A 177 -28.63 -11.04 42.89
CA PHE A 177 -28.62 -12.00 41.78
C PHE A 177 -28.43 -11.31 40.43
N LYS A 178 -29.08 -10.15 40.23
CA LYS A 178 -28.93 -9.34 39.02
C LYS A 178 -27.52 -8.77 38.88
N GLN A 179 -26.88 -8.35 39.99
CA GLN A 179 -25.50 -7.87 39.97
C GLN A 179 -24.48 -8.98 39.64
N GLN A 180 -24.70 -10.23 40.08
CA GLN A 180 -23.85 -11.36 39.71
C GLN A 180 -23.88 -11.68 38.20
N LEU A 181 -24.97 -11.34 37.51
CA LEU A 181 -25.08 -11.50 36.05
C LEU A 181 -24.43 -10.33 35.29
N LEU A 182 -24.45 -9.12 35.87
CA LEU A 182 -23.97 -7.88 35.27
C LEU A 182 -22.50 -7.55 35.55
N ALA A 183 -21.86 -8.18 36.54
CA ALA A 183 -20.43 -8.04 36.77
C ALA A 183 -19.66 -8.58 35.54
N GLU A 184 -18.85 -7.72 34.92
CA GLU A 184 -17.94 -8.04 33.80
C GLU A 184 -17.00 -9.20 34.12
#